data_AF-A0A673LNL9-F1
#
_entry.id   AF-A0A673LNL9-F1
#
_cell.length_a   1.000
_cell.length_b   1.000
_cell.length_c   1.000
_cell.angle_alpha   90.00
_cell.angle_beta   90.00
_cell.angle_gamma   90.00
#
_symmetry.space_group_name_H-M   'P 1'
#
loop_
_entity.id
_entity.type
_entity.pdbx_description
1 polymer ?
#
loop_
_entity_poly.entity_id
_entity_poly.type
_entity_poly.pdbx_seq_one_letter_code
_entity_poly.pdbx_strand_id
1 'polypeptide(L)'
;ILFLLSDYHLIRKLLDLETLYQGVERNINQSRRARRQLPDRAYYIEVLLGVDDSVVQFHGQQNVEKYLLTLMNIVNEIYHDHSLGALINVVLVRIVLVDSMNLIELGNPSQSLENVCRWAFEQQRKDTNDKDYHDHAIFLTRQEFGPTGMQGYAPVTGMCHPVRSCTLNHEDGFSSAFVVAHETGHVLGMEHDGQGNRCGDEVQMGSIMAPLVQAAFHRFHWSRCSQQELGRYLHSYDCLRDDPIKPKWEELPHLPGMDYSMHEQCRFDFGAGYMMCTAYRPFDPCKQLWCAHPDNPFFCKTKKGPPIDGTICGDGKHCFKGHCMHLTPDIIKKDGNWGTWSELGACSRPCGRGLQFRTRACDNPLPTNGGRSCAGPSYQFQMCNTHECEDLYHDYRAEQCSMMDKKFEYQNTWHHWLPYEHSDPKQRCKLYCQSKEMRAVVNMQTQVEPGTHCSYKDPYSVCVYGDCEVNSCVYYM
;
A
#
# COMPACT_ATOMS: atom_id res chain seq x y z
N ILE A 1 -18.41 -15.57 25.79
CA ILE A 1 -19.67 -15.90 25.07
C ILE A 1 -20.09 -14.58 24.42
N LEU A 2 -19.85 -14.45 23.11
CA LEU A 2 -19.80 -13.15 22.42
C LEU A 2 -20.69 -13.23 21.18
N PHE A 3 -21.71 -12.37 21.14
CA PHE A 3 -22.58 -12.14 19.98
C PHE A 3 -22.19 -10.79 19.37
N LEU A 4 -21.72 -10.77 18.13
CA LEU A 4 -21.66 -9.55 17.31
C LEU A 4 -22.93 -9.53 16.47
N LEU A 5 -23.81 -8.57 16.75
CA LEU A 5 -25.03 -8.32 16.00
C LEU A 5 -24.70 -7.39 14.83
N SER A 6 -24.79 -7.91 13.61
CA SER A 6 -24.98 -7.10 12.41
C SER A 6 -26.47 -6.85 12.27
N ASP A 7 -26.94 -5.65 12.66
CA ASP A 7 -28.35 -5.31 12.56
C ASP A 7 -28.73 -4.92 11.12
N TYR A 8 -29.27 -5.91 10.42
CA TYR A 8 -30.11 -5.77 9.23
C TYR A 8 -31.44 -5.06 9.60
N HIS A 9 -31.45 -3.75 9.86
CA HIS A 9 -32.70 -2.97 9.87
C HIS A 9 -32.50 -1.48 9.62
N LEU A 10 -32.24 -1.10 8.37
CA LEU A 10 -32.49 0.27 7.90
C LEU A 10 -33.10 0.28 6.50
N ILE A 11 -34.30 -0.31 6.37
CA ILE A 11 -35.16 -0.12 5.20
C ILE A 11 -36.49 0.45 5.69
N ARG A 12 -36.62 1.77 5.67
CA ARG A 12 -37.86 2.51 5.30
C ARG A 12 -37.72 3.98 5.65
N LYS A 13 -37.36 4.78 4.64
CA LYS A 13 -37.96 6.06 4.25
C LYS A 13 -36.93 6.79 3.39
N LEU A 14 -37.08 6.71 2.07
CA LEU A 14 -36.48 7.64 1.10
C LEU A 14 -37.22 7.44 -0.25
N LEU A 15 -38.54 7.60 -0.22
CA LEU A 15 -39.34 7.91 -1.40
C LEU A 15 -39.12 9.41 -1.69
N ASP A 16 -37.97 9.73 -2.27
CA ASP A 16 -37.73 10.99 -3.01
C ASP A 16 -36.42 10.98 -3.85
N LEU A 17 -35.78 9.81 -4.03
CA LEU A 17 -34.49 9.65 -4.74
C LEU A 17 -34.62 9.17 -6.21
N GLU A 18 -35.82 8.79 -6.65
CA GLU A 18 -36.06 8.22 -7.99
C GLU A 18 -35.92 9.26 -9.13
N THR A 19 -36.06 10.55 -8.82
CA THR A 19 -35.96 11.64 -9.80
C THR A 19 -34.52 12.10 -10.04
N LEU A 20 -33.57 11.80 -9.13
CA LEU A 20 -32.13 12.06 -9.34
C LEU A 20 -31.43 10.95 -10.14
N TYR A 21 -31.99 9.74 -10.15
CA TYR A 21 -31.38 8.55 -10.77
C TYR A 21 -31.35 8.60 -12.31
N GLN A 22 -32.30 9.29 -12.95
CA GLN A 22 -32.37 9.34 -14.43
C GLN A 22 -31.41 10.36 -15.06
N GLY A 23 -30.87 11.30 -14.29
CA GLY A 23 -29.89 12.29 -14.76
C GLY A 23 -28.46 11.73 -14.87
N VAL A 24 -28.14 10.71 -14.08
CA VAL A 24 -26.78 10.13 -14.00
C VAL A 24 -26.57 9.00 -15.02
N GLU A 25 -27.61 8.24 -15.37
CA GLU A 25 -27.52 7.15 -16.36
C GLU A 25 -27.15 7.61 -17.78
N ARG A 26 -27.43 8.87 -18.15
CA ARG A 26 -27.08 9.39 -19.48
C ARG A 26 -25.61 9.78 -19.63
N ASN A 27 -24.90 10.08 -18.55
CA ASN A 27 -23.47 10.41 -18.59
C ASN A 27 -22.55 9.18 -18.52
N ILE A 28 -23.05 8.04 -18.03
CA ILE A 28 -22.26 6.80 -17.87
C ILE A 28 -22.04 6.06 -19.21
N ASN A 29 -22.87 6.32 -20.22
CA ASN A 29 -22.81 5.58 -21.48
C ASN A 29 -21.84 6.14 -22.54
N GLN A 30 -21.25 7.33 -22.34
CA GLN A 30 -20.25 7.89 -23.27
C GLN A 30 -18.79 7.62 -22.87
N SER A 31 -18.52 7.22 -21.63
CA SER A 31 -17.19 6.85 -21.13
C SER A 31 -16.88 5.35 -21.21
N ARG A 32 -17.80 4.54 -21.75
CA ARG A 32 -17.65 3.09 -22.02
C ARG A 32 -16.77 2.75 -23.24
N ARG A 33 -15.62 3.41 -23.38
CA ARG A 33 -14.45 2.80 -24.02
C ARG A 33 -13.54 2.31 -22.90
N ALA A 34 -13.87 1.13 -22.39
CA ALA A 34 -13.09 0.40 -21.40
C ALA A 34 -11.64 0.26 -21.88
N ARG A 35 -10.77 1.13 -21.35
CA ARG A 35 -9.33 0.94 -21.31
C ARG A 35 -9.12 -0.40 -20.61
N ARG A 36 -8.56 -1.38 -21.32
CA ARG A 36 -8.19 -2.69 -20.75
C ARG A 36 -7.49 -2.46 -19.41
N GLN A 37 -8.08 -2.95 -18.32
CA GLN A 37 -7.55 -2.85 -16.97
C GLN A 37 -6.18 -3.56 -16.93
N LEU A 38 -5.14 -2.82 -16.55
CA LEU A 38 -3.83 -3.37 -16.27
C LEU A 38 -3.88 -4.02 -14.87
N PRO A 39 -3.45 -5.29 -14.71
CA PRO A 39 -3.63 -6.06 -13.46
C PRO A 39 -2.82 -5.59 -12.24
N ASP A 40 -2.10 -4.47 -12.32
CA ASP A 40 -0.89 -4.24 -11.52
C ASP A 40 -0.87 -2.86 -10.81
N ARG A 41 -2.03 -2.23 -10.62
CA ARG A 41 -2.12 -0.93 -9.93
C ARG A 41 -2.33 -1.17 -8.44
N ALA A 42 -1.42 -0.69 -7.59
CA ALA A 42 -1.66 -0.70 -6.15
C ALA A 42 -2.62 0.43 -5.77
N TYR A 43 -3.23 0.25 -4.61
CA TYR A 43 -4.14 1.19 -3.99
C TYR A 43 -3.51 1.71 -2.71
N TYR A 44 -3.75 2.96 -2.38
CA TYR A 44 -3.28 3.60 -1.16
C TYR A 44 -4.49 4.00 -0.34
N ILE A 45 -4.46 3.70 0.96
CA ILE A 45 -5.47 4.18 1.91
C ILE A 45 -4.75 5.20 2.80
N GLU A 46 -5.00 6.48 2.56
CA GLU A 46 -4.50 7.56 3.40
C GLU A 46 -5.28 7.63 4.71
N VAL A 47 -4.62 7.35 5.82
CA VAL A 47 -5.25 7.17 7.13
C VAL A 47 -5.01 8.36 8.05
N LEU A 48 -6.11 8.94 8.54
CA LEU A 48 -6.15 9.78 9.73
C LEU A 48 -6.33 8.88 10.97
N LEU A 49 -5.36 8.90 11.89
CA LEU A 49 -5.44 8.15 13.13
C LEU A 49 -5.83 9.08 14.30
N GLY A 50 -7.04 8.91 14.80
CA GLY A 50 -7.53 9.55 16.01
C GLY A 50 -7.28 8.66 17.23
N VAL A 51 -6.75 9.23 18.30
CA VAL A 51 -6.60 8.51 19.58
C VAL A 51 -7.09 9.39 20.71
N ASP A 52 -7.76 8.78 21.68
CA ASP A 52 -8.21 9.50 22.86
C ASP A 52 -7.19 9.54 24.01
N ASP A 53 -7.54 10.32 25.03
CA ASP A 53 -6.79 10.45 26.27
C ASP A 53 -6.61 9.11 27.00
N SER A 54 -7.52 8.16 26.88
CA SER A 54 -7.40 6.84 27.51
C SER A 54 -6.24 6.02 26.95
N VAL A 55 -6.00 6.08 25.63
CA VAL A 55 -4.84 5.46 24.96
C VAL A 55 -3.55 6.15 25.39
N VAL A 56 -3.55 7.48 25.39
CA VAL A 56 -2.38 8.30 25.74
C VAL A 56 -1.96 8.10 27.19
N GLN A 57 -2.92 8.09 28.13
CA GLN A 57 -2.67 7.86 29.55
C GLN A 57 -2.08 6.47 29.80
N PHE A 58 -2.51 5.47 29.04
CA PHE A 58 -2.06 4.10 29.20
C PHE A 58 -0.64 3.86 28.65
N HIS A 59 -0.35 4.35 27.44
CA HIS A 59 0.98 4.15 26.82
C HIS A 59 2.02 5.18 27.28
N GLY A 60 1.57 6.35 27.72
CA GLY A 60 2.39 7.49 28.09
C GLY A 60 2.71 8.39 26.89
N GLN A 61 2.70 9.71 27.12
CA GLN A 61 2.86 10.74 26.08
C GLN A 61 4.10 10.57 25.19
N GLN A 62 5.20 10.05 25.75
CA GLN A 62 6.47 9.88 25.02
C GLN A 62 6.51 8.62 24.16
N ASN A 63 5.72 7.59 24.50
CA ASN A 63 5.80 6.28 23.85
C ASN A 63 4.61 5.99 22.94
N VAL A 64 3.51 6.75 23.09
CA VAL A 64 2.27 6.54 22.34
C VAL A 64 2.50 6.66 20.83
N GLU A 65 3.28 7.64 20.36
CA GLU A 65 3.54 7.79 18.93
C GLU A 65 4.22 6.55 18.34
N LYS A 66 5.30 6.08 18.98
CA LYS A 66 6.01 4.86 18.58
C LYS A 66 5.10 3.62 18.59
N TYR A 67 4.24 3.52 19.60
CA TYR A 67 3.24 2.45 19.69
C TYR A 67 2.27 2.47 18.49
N LEU A 68 1.72 3.65 18.17
CA LEU A 68 0.77 3.83 17.08
C LEU A 68 1.41 3.56 15.71
N LEU A 69 2.63 4.03 15.48
CA LEU A 69 3.38 3.71 14.27
C LEU A 69 3.60 2.20 14.12
N THR A 70 3.97 1.53 15.22
CA THR A 70 4.14 0.07 15.24
C THR A 70 2.84 -0.66 14.91
N LEU A 71 1.73 -0.24 15.52
CA LEU A 71 0.41 -0.81 15.29
C LEU A 71 0.00 -0.65 13.81
N MET A 72 0.15 0.55 13.25
CA MET A 72 -0.21 0.81 11.84
C MET A 72 0.70 0.09 10.86
N ASN A 73 1.97 -0.13 11.20
CA ASN A 73 2.85 -0.97 10.38
C ASN A 73 2.38 -2.43 10.35
N ILE A 74 1.89 -2.97 11.48
CA ILE A 74 1.27 -4.30 11.52
C ILE A 74 0.01 -4.33 10.65
N VAL A 75 -0.85 -3.31 10.73
CA VAL A 75 -2.05 -3.21 9.87
C VAL A 75 -1.65 -3.21 8.39
N ASN A 76 -0.63 -2.44 8.01
CA ASN A 76 -0.13 -2.41 6.64
C ASN A 76 0.38 -3.79 6.18
N GLU A 77 1.15 -4.51 7.01
CA GLU A 77 1.61 -5.87 6.68
C GLU A 77 0.45 -6.87 6.56
N ILE A 78 -0.66 -6.70 7.30
CA ILE A 78 -1.88 -7.50 7.14
C ILE A 78 -2.50 -7.28 5.75
N TYR A 79 -2.55 -6.03 5.26
CA TYR A 79 -3.06 -5.68 3.92
C TYR A 79 -2.11 -6.06 2.78
N HIS A 80 -0.81 -6.26 3.07
CA HIS A 80 0.17 -6.80 2.13
C HIS A 80 0.12 -8.32 1.98
N ASP A 81 -0.69 -9.03 2.78
CA ASP A 81 -0.79 -10.47 2.63
C ASP A 81 -1.38 -10.86 1.27
N HIS A 82 -0.66 -11.74 0.59
CA HIS A 82 -0.97 -12.20 -0.77
C HIS A 82 -2.38 -12.76 -0.95
N SER A 83 -3.00 -13.30 0.11
CA SER A 83 -4.35 -13.85 0.04
C SER A 83 -5.42 -12.78 -0.25
N LEU A 84 -5.14 -11.50 0.01
CA LEU A 84 -6.06 -10.40 -0.30
C LEU A 84 -6.36 -10.29 -1.80
N GLY A 85 -5.40 -10.68 -2.66
CA GLY A 85 -5.53 -10.61 -4.11
C GLY A 85 -5.45 -9.18 -4.70
N ALA A 86 -5.12 -8.19 -3.88
CA ALA A 86 -4.89 -6.81 -4.30
C ALA A 86 -3.70 -6.23 -3.52
N LEU A 87 -2.94 -5.33 -4.16
CA LEU A 87 -1.88 -4.59 -3.50
C LEU A 87 -2.47 -3.33 -2.87
N ILE A 88 -2.67 -3.34 -1.56
CA ILE A 88 -3.20 -2.19 -0.79
C ILE A 88 -2.13 -1.73 0.20
N ASN A 89 -1.77 -0.46 0.15
CA ASN A 89 -0.84 0.18 1.08
C ASN A 89 -1.64 1.04 2.05
N VAL A 90 -1.51 0.79 3.36
CA VAL A 90 -2.12 1.60 4.40
C VAL A 90 -1.10 2.66 4.83
N VAL A 91 -1.38 3.93 4.54
CA VAL A 91 -0.44 5.02 4.73
C VAL A 91 -0.97 5.96 5.81
N LEU A 92 -0.32 5.95 6.97
CA LEU A 92 -0.65 6.89 8.04
C LEU A 92 -0.21 8.30 7.64
N VAL A 93 -1.15 9.20 7.40
CA VAL A 93 -0.85 10.59 7.01
C VAL A 93 -0.73 11.52 8.21
N ARG A 94 -1.54 11.29 9.25
CA ARG A 94 -1.64 12.19 10.41
C ARG A 94 -2.15 11.47 11.65
N ILE A 95 -1.58 11.81 12.81
CA ILE A 95 -2.07 11.42 14.13
C ILE A 95 -2.71 12.64 14.80
N VAL A 96 -3.89 12.46 15.39
CA VAL A 96 -4.58 13.50 16.17
C VAL A 96 -4.93 12.95 17.54
N LEU A 97 -4.44 13.62 18.58
CA LEU A 97 -4.87 13.37 19.95
C LEU A 97 -6.19 14.12 20.18
N VAL A 98 -7.21 13.42 20.64
CA VAL A 98 -8.57 13.94 20.76
C VAL A 98 -9.04 13.85 22.21
N ASP A 99 -9.73 14.88 22.67
CA ASP A 99 -10.48 14.83 23.93
C ASP A 99 -11.76 14.01 23.74
N SER A 100 -11.86 12.86 24.42
CA SER A 100 -12.93 11.88 24.21
C SER A 100 -14.29 12.27 24.79
N MET A 101 -14.37 13.34 25.59
CA MET A 101 -15.57 13.64 26.40
C MET A 101 -16.88 13.74 25.60
N ASN A 102 -16.82 13.94 24.27
CA ASN A 102 -18.00 14.04 23.41
C ASN A 102 -18.03 13.01 22.25
N LEU A 103 -17.11 12.05 22.21
CA LEU A 103 -17.04 11.08 21.11
C LEU A 103 -17.59 9.70 21.49
N ILE A 104 -17.28 9.22 22.69
CA ILE A 104 -17.66 7.87 23.13
C ILE A 104 -18.91 7.91 24.00
N GLU A 105 -19.97 7.27 23.52
CA GLU A 105 -21.25 7.11 24.21
C GLU A 105 -21.35 5.69 24.79
N LEU A 106 -21.32 5.60 26.12
CA LEU A 106 -21.22 4.32 26.83
C LEU A 106 -22.43 3.41 26.53
N GLY A 107 -22.15 2.21 26.01
CA GLY A 107 -23.17 1.23 25.64
C GLY A 107 -23.93 1.54 24.34
N ASN A 108 -23.55 2.59 23.61
CA ASN A 108 -24.13 2.93 22.31
C ASN A 108 -23.03 3.00 21.23
N PRO A 109 -22.63 1.86 20.65
CA PRO A 109 -21.55 1.81 19.67
C PRO A 109 -21.93 2.53 18.38
N SER A 110 -23.22 2.53 18.02
CA SER A 110 -23.73 3.21 16.82
C SER A 110 -23.59 4.73 16.93
N GLN A 111 -24.00 5.32 18.06
CA GLN A 111 -23.84 6.76 18.28
C GLN A 111 -22.36 7.15 18.39
N SER A 112 -21.55 6.32 19.07
CA SER A 112 -20.11 6.55 19.18
C SER A 112 -19.43 6.60 17.82
N LEU A 113 -19.75 5.65 16.93
CA LEU A 113 -19.23 5.65 15.57
C LEU A 113 -19.71 6.88 14.79
N GLU A 114 -20.98 7.27 14.88
CA GLU A 114 -21.48 8.47 14.20
C GLU A 114 -20.71 9.73 14.63
N ASN A 115 -20.44 9.87 15.93
CA ASN A 115 -19.66 10.99 16.47
C ASN A 115 -18.23 10.98 15.93
N VAL A 116 -17.58 9.81 15.90
CA VAL A 116 -16.24 9.63 15.33
C VAL A 116 -16.20 9.96 13.84
N CYS A 117 -17.16 9.49 13.06
CA CYS A 117 -17.25 9.78 11.63
C CYS A 117 -17.46 11.27 11.35
N ARG A 118 -18.27 11.94 12.19
CA ARG A 118 -18.46 13.39 12.12
C ARG A 118 -17.17 14.14 12.46
N TRP A 119 -16.47 13.73 13.52
CA TRP A 119 -15.18 14.30 13.87
C TRP A 119 -14.15 14.13 12.74
N ALA A 120 -14.07 12.95 12.13
CA ALA A 120 -13.19 12.68 11.00
C ALA A 120 -13.49 13.61 9.81
N PHE A 121 -14.78 13.77 9.48
CA PHE A 121 -15.22 14.70 8.45
C PHE A 121 -14.78 16.14 8.72
N GLU A 122 -14.82 16.60 9.98
CA GLU A 122 -14.35 17.93 10.37
C GLU A 122 -12.83 18.10 10.26
N GLN A 123 -12.06 17.00 10.34
CA GLN A 123 -10.61 17.03 10.14
C GLN A 123 -10.18 17.06 8.67
N GLN A 124 -11.11 16.85 7.73
CA GLN A 124 -10.80 16.66 6.31
C GLN A 124 -10.22 17.92 5.65
N ARG A 125 -9.18 17.73 4.82
CA ARG A 125 -8.61 18.78 3.97
C ARG A 125 -9.43 18.92 2.70
N LYS A 126 -9.58 20.16 2.20
CA LYS A 126 -10.34 20.44 0.98
C LYS A 126 -9.58 20.09 -0.29
N ASP A 127 -8.25 20.20 -0.24
CA ASP A 127 -7.36 19.87 -1.36
C ASP A 127 -6.89 18.42 -1.19
N THR A 128 -7.11 17.60 -2.21
CA THR A 128 -6.66 16.19 -2.24
C THR A 128 -5.15 16.07 -2.37
N ASN A 129 -4.46 17.14 -2.81
CA ASN A 129 -3.00 17.18 -2.84
C ASN A 129 -2.38 17.70 -1.53
N ASP A 130 -3.20 17.93 -0.50
CA ASP A 130 -2.68 18.27 0.82
C ASP A 130 -2.05 17.02 1.45
N LYS A 131 -0.85 17.17 2.00
CA LYS A 131 -0.13 16.08 2.70
C LYS A 131 -0.89 15.50 3.91
N ASP A 132 -1.87 16.24 4.44
CA ASP A 132 -2.71 15.83 5.56
C ASP A 132 -4.12 15.38 5.08
N TYR A 133 -4.37 15.29 3.78
CA TYR A 133 -5.60 14.72 3.23
C TYR A 133 -5.69 13.22 3.58
N HIS A 134 -6.90 12.72 3.81
CA HIS A 134 -7.11 11.31 4.17
C HIS A 134 -8.34 10.71 3.48
N ASP A 135 -8.25 9.43 3.13
CA ASP A 135 -9.35 8.64 2.60
C ASP A 135 -10.19 8.01 3.68
N HIS A 136 -9.53 7.66 4.79
CA HIS A 136 -10.09 6.84 5.84
C HIS A 136 -9.64 7.32 7.22
N ALA A 137 -10.55 7.26 8.19
CA ALA A 137 -10.25 7.59 9.58
C ALA A 137 -10.35 6.35 10.47
N ILE A 138 -9.33 6.16 11.30
CA ILE A 138 -9.28 5.08 12.30
C ILE A 138 -9.25 5.75 13.67
N PHE A 139 -10.22 5.43 14.52
CA PHE A 139 -10.25 5.92 15.88
C PHE A 139 -9.96 4.80 16.86
N LEU A 140 -9.01 5.04 17.78
CA LEU A 140 -8.63 4.10 18.83
C LEU A 140 -9.01 4.64 20.21
N THR A 141 -9.63 3.79 21.02
CA THR A 141 -9.98 4.11 22.41
C THR A 141 -9.78 2.89 23.31
N ARG A 142 -9.43 3.10 24.58
CA ARG A 142 -9.47 2.05 25.62
C ARG A 142 -10.78 2.08 26.41
N GLN A 143 -11.72 2.94 26.05
CA GLN A 143 -13.04 3.01 26.67
C GLN A 143 -13.97 1.94 26.09
N GLU A 144 -14.92 1.47 26.91
CA GLU A 144 -15.96 0.56 26.47
C GLU A 144 -17.08 1.37 25.77
N PHE A 145 -17.22 1.21 24.45
CA PHE A 145 -18.27 1.85 23.65
C PHE A 145 -19.43 0.91 23.29
N GLY A 146 -19.28 -0.39 23.53
CA GLY A 146 -20.23 -1.42 23.11
C GLY A 146 -20.46 -2.52 24.15
N PRO A 147 -21.25 -3.55 23.82
CA PRO A 147 -21.44 -4.71 24.70
C PRO A 147 -20.10 -5.41 24.97
N THR A 148 -19.98 -6.06 26.14
CA THR A 148 -18.73 -6.69 26.59
C THR A 148 -18.12 -7.60 25.53
N GLY A 149 -16.89 -7.25 25.13
CA GLY A 149 -16.05 -7.96 24.15
C GLY A 149 -16.31 -7.59 22.68
N MET A 150 -17.13 -6.58 22.40
CA MET A 150 -17.07 -5.85 21.13
C MET A 150 -15.74 -5.09 21.09
N GLN A 151 -14.93 -5.36 20.06
CA GLN A 151 -13.61 -4.76 19.90
C GLN A 151 -13.56 -3.70 18.80
N GLY A 152 -14.52 -3.71 17.88
CA GLY A 152 -14.55 -2.80 16.74
C GLY A 152 -15.98 -2.55 16.27
N TYR A 153 -16.17 -1.44 15.59
CA TYR A 153 -17.42 -1.12 14.92
C TYR A 153 -17.16 -0.22 13.70
N ALA A 154 -17.75 -0.59 12.57
CA ALA A 154 -17.57 0.10 11.29
C ALA A 154 -18.82 0.02 10.42
N PRO A 155 -19.02 0.98 9.51
CA PRO A 155 -20.02 0.84 8.46
C PRO A 155 -19.54 -0.17 7.41
N VAL A 156 -20.45 -1.04 6.95
CA VAL A 156 -20.19 -1.88 5.79
C VAL A 156 -20.32 -1.02 4.53
N THR A 157 -19.27 -0.95 3.73
CA THR A 157 -19.06 0.01 2.64
C THR A 157 -19.00 1.47 3.10
N GLY A 158 -18.24 2.28 2.38
CA GLY A 158 -18.10 3.70 2.71
C GLY A 158 -16.68 4.23 2.54
N MET A 159 -15.74 3.42 2.03
CA MET A 159 -14.42 3.92 1.66
C MET A 159 -14.54 5.10 0.69
N CYS A 160 -13.70 6.13 0.88
CA CYS A 160 -13.79 7.44 0.20
C CYS A 160 -15.03 8.29 0.53
N HIS A 161 -15.98 7.81 1.33
CA HIS A 161 -17.18 8.57 1.64
C HIS A 161 -16.94 9.52 2.83
N PRO A 162 -17.21 10.83 2.70
CA PRO A 162 -16.80 11.83 3.70
C PRO A 162 -17.29 11.58 5.13
N VAL A 163 -18.46 10.95 5.29
CA VAL A 163 -19.07 10.68 6.62
C VAL A 163 -19.23 9.19 6.92
N ARG A 164 -18.66 8.30 6.09
CA ARG A 164 -18.73 6.84 6.30
C ARG A 164 -17.37 6.15 6.23
N SER A 165 -16.31 6.82 5.81
CA SER A 165 -14.96 6.25 5.78
C SER A 165 -14.28 6.36 7.14
N CYS A 166 -14.79 5.63 8.13
CA CYS A 166 -14.40 5.76 9.54
C CYS A 166 -14.56 4.41 10.26
N THR A 167 -13.68 4.12 11.22
CA THR A 167 -13.77 2.96 12.10
C THR A 167 -13.55 3.35 13.56
N LEU A 168 -14.26 2.69 14.48
CA LEU A 168 -14.07 2.82 15.92
C LEU A 168 -13.53 1.50 16.47
N ASN A 169 -12.35 1.52 17.07
CA ASN A 169 -11.66 0.32 17.53
C ASN A 169 -11.24 0.46 18.99
N HIS A 170 -11.42 -0.63 19.73
CA HIS A 170 -10.92 -0.80 21.07
C HIS A 170 -9.43 -1.18 21.01
N GLU A 171 -8.60 -0.39 21.69
CA GLU A 171 -7.16 -0.59 21.76
C GLU A 171 -6.82 -1.49 22.96
N ASP A 172 -6.33 -2.70 22.69
CA ASP A 172 -6.00 -3.67 23.72
C ASP A 172 -4.64 -4.37 23.46
N GLY A 173 -3.67 -3.60 22.98
CA GLY A 173 -2.35 -4.05 22.55
C GLY A 173 -2.26 -4.35 21.06
N PHE A 174 -1.13 -4.91 20.62
CA PHE A 174 -0.86 -5.07 19.19
C PHE A 174 -1.83 -6.03 18.47
N SER A 175 -2.53 -6.89 19.22
CA SER A 175 -3.58 -7.74 18.64
C SER A 175 -4.79 -6.93 18.10
N SER A 176 -5.00 -5.70 18.57
CA SER A 176 -5.99 -4.77 18.02
C SER A 176 -5.73 -4.43 16.55
N ALA A 177 -4.51 -4.62 16.02
CA ALA A 177 -4.24 -4.44 14.60
C ALA A 177 -5.12 -5.33 13.70
N PHE A 178 -5.43 -6.56 14.15
CA PHE A 178 -6.34 -7.45 13.41
C PHE A 178 -7.78 -6.92 13.41
N VAL A 179 -8.19 -6.25 14.51
CA VAL A 179 -9.49 -5.59 14.60
C VAL A 179 -9.54 -4.38 13.68
N VAL A 180 -8.53 -3.51 13.72
CA VAL A 180 -8.41 -2.36 12.82
C VAL A 180 -8.47 -2.80 11.35
N ALA A 181 -7.74 -3.87 11.00
CA ALA A 181 -7.76 -4.42 9.64
C ALA A 181 -9.15 -4.96 9.27
N HIS A 182 -9.81 -5.67 10.19
CA HIS A 182 -11.17 -6.20 10.02
C HIS A 182 -12.21 -5.09 9.79
N GLU A 183 -12.24 -4.09 10.66
CA GLU A 183 -13.16 -2.95 10.56
C GLU A 183 -12.91 -2.15 9.27
N THR A 184 -11.65 -1.96 8.88
CA THR A 184 -11.31 -1.33 7.59
C THR A 184 -11.77 -2.20 6.41
N GLY A 185 -11.74 -3.53 6.55
CA GLY A 185 -12.28 -4.48 5.57
C GLY A 185 -13.78 -4.31 5.35
N HIS A 186 -14.55 -4.07 6.42
CA HIS A 186 -15.97 -3.71 6.30
C HIS A 186 -16.18 -2.44 5.48
N VAL A 187 -15.38 -1.40 5.72
CA VAL A 187 -15.49 -0.12 4.99
C VAL A 187 -15.14 -0.29 3.51
N LEU A 188 -14.24 -1.22 3.18
CA LEU A 188 -13.94 -1.66 1.81
C LEU A 188 -15.05 -2.50 1.17
N GLY A 189 -16.01 -2.99 1.96
CA GLY A 189 -17.19 -3.72 1.50
C GLY A 189 -17.10 -5.24 1.68
N MET A 190 -16.21 -5.72 2.54
CA MET A 190 -16.13 -7.14 2.91
C MET A 190 -17.14 -7.47 4.02
N GLU A 191 -17.78 -8.63 3.91
CA GLU A 191 -18.67 -9.17 4.94
C GLU A 191 -17.96 -10.24 5.79
N HIS A 192 -18.61 -10.65 6.88
CA HIS A 192 -18.07 -11.69 7.74
C HIS A 192 -17.97 -13.06 7.05
N ASP A 193 -16.87 -13.76 7.28
CA ASP A 193 -16.70 -15.13 6.83
C ASP A 193 -17.65 -16.09 7.55
N GLY A 194 -18.36 -16.91 6.77
CA GLY A 194 -19.31 -17.89 7.29
C GLY A 194 -20.67 -17.33 7.69
N GLN A 195 -20.90 -16.02 7.57
CA GLN A 195 -22.22 -15.40 7.74
C GLN A 195 -22.77 -15.02 6.36
N GLY A 196 -23.68 -15.84 5.82
CA GLY A 196 -24.28 -15.57 4.50
C GLY A 196 -23.39 -15.90 3.30
N ASN A 197 -22.15 -16.34 3.52
CA ASN A 197 -21.22 -16.78 2.47
C ASN A 197 -20.64 -18.19 2.74
N ARG A 198 -19.81 -18.70 1.81
CA ARG A 198 -19.27 -20.07 1.82
C ARG A 198 -17.89 -20.18 2.48
N CYS A 199 -17.45 -19.19 3.25
CA CYS A 199 -16.09 -19.15 3.83
C CYS A 199 -16.05 -19.52 5.32
N GLY A 200 -17.07 -20.22 5.83
CA GLY A 200 -17.11 -20.65 7.23
C GLY A 200 -16.02 -21.65 7.63
N ASP A 201 -15.46 -22.40 6.67
CA ASP A 201 -14.31 -23.28 6.85
C ASP A 201 -13.02 -22.51 7.15
N GLU A 202 -12.89 -21.29 6.64
CA GLU A 202 -11.69 -20.44 6.78
C GLU A 202 -11.66 -19.65 8.09
N VAL A 203 -12.80 -19.51 8.78
CA VAL A 203 -12.91 -18.86 10.10
C VAL A 203 -11.97 -19.51 11.11
N GLN A 204 -11.96 -20.85 11.19
CA GLN A 204 -11.07 -21.60 12.08
C GLN A 204 -9.61 -21.63 11.59
N MET A 205 -9.37 -21.16 10.37
CA MET A 205 -8.03 -21.04 9.80
C MET A 205 -7.33 -19.74 10.19
N GLY A 206 -8.05 -18.78 10.78
CA GLY A 206 -7.54 -17.47 11.15
C GLY A 206 -7.87 -16.39 10.12
N SER A 207 -9.01 -16.51 9.42
CA SER A 207 -9.40 -15.48 8.47
C SER A 207 -9.65 -14.13 9.16
N ILE A 208 -9.21 -13.04 8.54
CA ILE A 208 -9.29 -11.70 9.13
C ILE A 208 -10.75 -11.27 9.33
N MET A 209 -11.62 -11.56 8.35
CA MET A 209 -13.06 -11.26 8.41
C MET A 209 -13.88 -12.30 9.19
N ALA A 210 -13.24 -13.17 9.98
CA ALA A 210 -13.94 -14.03 10.93
C ALA A 210 -14.73 -13.18 11.96
N PRO A 211 -16.01 -13.51 12.26
CA PRO A 211 -16.79 -12.77 13.25
C PRO A 211 -16.11 -12.70 14.63
N LEU A 212 -15.43 -13.78 15.03
CA LEU A 212 -14.64 -13.77 16.25
C LEU A 212 -13.17 -13.71 15.85
N VAL A 213 -12.40 -12.80 16.43
CA VAL A 213 -10.97 -12.67 16.16
C VAL A 213 -10.27 -14.02 16.41
N GLN A 214 -9.91 -14.70 15.32
CA GLN A 214 -9.12 -15.94 15.32
C GLN A 214 -7.71 -15.73 14.75
N ALA A 215 -7.50 -14.62 14.03
CA ALA A 215 -6.23 -14.23 13.47
C ALA A 215 -5.19 -13.96 14.57
N ALA A 216 -3.95 -14.34 14.32
CA ALA A 216 -2.82 -14.10 15.20
C ALA A 216 -1.55 -13.87 14.36
N PHE A 217 -0.50 -13.27 14.92
CA PHE A 217 0.74 -12.92 14.18
C PHE A 217 1.42 -14.04 13.40
N HIS A 218 1.22 -15.32 13.78
CA HIS A 218 1.78 -16.48 13.08
C HIS A 218 0.78 -17.18 12.15
N ARG A 219 -0.48 -16.74 12.13
CA ARG A 219 -1.59 -17.40 11.45
C ARG A 219 -2.72 -16.40 11.18
N PHE A 220 -2.69 -15.80 10.00
CA PHE A 220 -3.77 -14.97 9.49
C PHE A 220 -3.79 -15.05 7.96
N HIS A 221 -4.96 -14.80 7.36
CA HIS A 221 -5.13 -14.64 5.92
C HIS A 221 -6.47 -13.93 5.62
N TRP A 222 -6.62 -13.40 4.42
CA TRP A 222 -7.89 -12.96 3.87
C TRP A 222 -8.57 -14.12 3.17
N SER A 223 -9.87 -14.32 3.42
CA SER A 223 -10.58 -15.44 2.83
C SER A 223 -10.82 -15.26 1.32
N ARG A 224 -11.15 -16.36 0.63
CA ARG A 224 -11.61 -16.29 -0.76
C ARG A 224 -12.85 -15.41 -0.94
N CYS A 225 -13.71 -15.28 0.08
CA CYS A 225 -14.88 -14.41 0.05
C CYS A 225 -14.46 -12.94 0.18
N SER A 226 -13.57 -12.63 1.12
CA SER A 226 -13.02 -11.28 1.32
C SER A 226 -12.33 -10.76 0.04
N GLN A 227 -11.47 -11.59 -0.57
CA GLN A 227 -10.83 -11.28 -1.84
C GLN A 227 -11.85 -11.00 -2.95
N GLN A 228 -12.88 -11.83 -3.07
CA GLN A 228 -13.91 -11.66 -4.10
C GLN A 228 -14.75 -10.39 -3.87
N GLU A 229 -15.13 -10.10 -2.64
CA GLU A 229 -15.93 -8.93 -2.26
C GLU A 229 -15.16 -7.64 -2.46
N LEU A 230 -13.89 -7.60 -2.04
CA LEU A 230 -13.00 -6.49 -2.34
C LEU A 230 -12.92 -6.23 -3.84
N GLY A 231 -12.70 -7.26 -4.64
CA GLY A 231 -12.62 -7.14 -6.10
C GLY A 231 -13.87 -6.51 -6.75
N ARG A 232 -15.05 -6.64 -6.12
CA ARG A 232 -16.30 -6.01 -6.60
C ARG A 232 -16.32 -4.50 -6.40
N TYR A 233 -15.73 -3.98 -5.34
CA TYR A 233 -15.81 -2.56 -4.98
C TYR A 233 -14.53 -1.78 -5.21
N LEU A 234 -13.36 -2.44 -5.23
CA LEU A 234 -12.06 -1.78 -5.28
C LEU A 234 -11.91 -0.82 -6.49
N HIS A 235 -12.53 -1.18 -7.62
CA HIS A 235 -12.50 -0.34 -8.82
C HIS A 235 -13.42 0.89 -8.76
N SER A 236 -14.36 0.97 -7.81
CA SER A 236 -15.23 2.13 -7.61
C SER A 236 -14.64 3.18 -6.67
N TYR A 237 -13.57 2.84 -5.94
CA TYR A 237 -12.91 3.76 -5.00
C TYR A 237 -11.82 4.55 -5.71
N ASP A 238 -12.19 5.70 -6.26
CA ASP A 238 -11.26 6.56 -6.99
C ASP A 238 -10.23 7.26 -6.09
N CYS A 239 -10.56 7.50 -4.81
CA CYS A 239 -9.65 8.14 -3.85
C CYS A 239 -8.45 7.27 -3.45
N LEU A 240 -8.49 5.97 -3.73
CA LEU A 240 -7.40 5.08 -3.34
C LEU A 240 -6.32 4.96 -4.43
N ARG A 241 -6.40 5.78 -5.48
CA ARG A 241 -5.65 5.58 -6.73
C ARG A 241 -4.51 6.57 -6.92
N ASP A 242 -4.53 7.65 -6.17
CA ASP A 242 -3.47 8.64 -6.12
C ASP A 242 -2.31 8.17 -5.22
N ASP A 243 -1.14 8.71 -5.53
CA ASP A 243 0.08 8.41 -4.79
C ASP A 243 0.18 9.36 -3.59
N PRO A 244 0.17 8.85 -2.36
CA PRO A 244 0.15 9.69 -1.17
C PRO A 244 1.47 10.45 -1.03
N ILE A 245 1.39 11.68 -0.53
CA ILE A 245 2.59 12.45 -0.18
C ILE A 245 3.18 11.83 1.09
N LYS A 246 4.17 10.95 0.93
CA LYS A 246 4.81 10.22 2.03
C LYS A 246 5.20 11.16 3.19
N PRO A 247 4.57 11.03 4.37
CA PRO A 247 4.95 11.83 5.52
C PRO A 247 6.32 11.39 6.04
N LYS A 248 7.04 12.33 6.65
CA LYS A 248 8.33 12.04 7.29
C LYS A 248 8.08 11.54 8.72
N TRP A 249 7.77 10.26 8.85
CA TRP A 249 7.78 9.57 10.14
C TRP A 249 9.21 9.09 10.48
N GLU A 250 9.49 8.90 11.76
CA GLU A 250 10.73 8.23 12.18
C GLU A 250 10.74 6.79 11.64
N GLU A 251 11.89 6.33 11.15
CA GLU A 251 12.06 4.94 10.72
C GLU A 251 11.96 4.03 11.95
N LEU A 252 10.89 3.23 12.01
CA LEU A 252 10.76 2.18 13.01
C LEU A 252 11.83 1.10 12.78
N PRO A 253 12.33 0.46 13.85
CA PRO A 253 13.19 -0.70 13.69
C PRO A 253 12.45 -1.82 12.96
N HIS A 254 13.22 -2.57 12.16
CA HIS A 254 12.70 -3.62 11.29
C HIS A 254 11.88 -4.70 12.02
N LEU A 255 12.16 -4.90 13.32
CA LEU A 255 11.49 -5.86 14.18
C LEU A 255 10.94 -5.13 15.41
N PRO A 256 9.61 -4.94 15.51
CA PRO A 256 8.99 -4.21 16.62
C PRO A 256 9.38 -4.71 18.01
N GLY A 257 9.54 -6.02 18.19
CA GLY A 257 9.83 -6.63 19.49
C GLY A 257 11.21 -6.29 20.06
N MET A 258 12.08 -5.64 19.28
CA MET A 258 13.32 -5.07 19.81
C MET A 258 13.05 -3.94 20.81
N ASP A 259 11.92 -3.24 20.64
CA ASP A 259 11.51 -2.12 21.49
C ASP A 259 10.49 -2.49 22.56
N TYR A 260 9.83 -3.63 22.40
CA TYR A 260 8.73 -4.06 23.27
C TYR A 260 9.02 -5.42 23.88
N SER A 261 9.33 -5.44 25.18
CA SER A 261 9.54 -6.66 25.95
C SER A 261 8.26 -7.49 26.11
N MET A 262 8.41 -8.77 26.51
CA MET A 262 7.26 -9.61 26.86
C MET A 262 6.43 -9.03 28.01
N HIS A 263 7.07 -8.32 28.95
CA HIS A 263 6.39 -7.66 30.05
C HIS A 263 5.49 -6.52 29.57
N GLU A 264 5.99 -5.68 28.65
CA GLU A 264 5.21 -4.60 28.07
C GLU A 264 4.06 -5.11 27.22
N GLN A 265 4.29 -6.15 26.41
CA GLN A 265 3.22 -6.79 25.64
C GLN A 265 2.13 -7.36 26.55
N CYS A 266 2.52 -8.00 27.67
CA CYS A 266 1.55 -8.45 28.67
C CYS A 266 0.76 -7.31 29.31
N ARG A 267 1.43 -6.18 29.59
CA ARG A 267 0.77 -4.96 30.08
C ARG A 267 -0.25 -4.49 29.06
N PHE A 268 0.10 -4.42 27.78
CA PHE A 268 -0.79 -3.98 26.71
C PHE A 268 -2.02 -4.89 26.58
N ASP A 269 -1.82 -6.21 26.58
CA ASP A 269 -2.88 -7.20 26.35
C ASP A 269 -3.89 -7.29 27.50
N PHE A 270 -3.42 -7.18 28.75
CA PHE A 270 -4.24 -7.48 29.94
C PHE A 270 -4.40 -6.30 30.91
N GLY A 271 -3.73 -5.18 30.65
CA GLY A 271 -3.81 -3.96 31.45
C GLY A 271 -2.61 -3.73 32.37
N ALA A 272 -2.67 -2.60 33.08
CA ALA A 272 -1.61 -2.19 33.99
C ALA A 272 -1.33 -3.26 35.07
N GLY A 273 -0.06 -3.48 35.38
CA GLY A 273 0.38 -4.47 36.36
C GLY A 273 0.63 -5.88 35.81
N TYR A 274 0.03 -6.25 34.67
CA TYR A 274 0.31 -7.55 34.05
C TYR A 274 1.74 -7.62 33.49
N MET A 275 2.36 -8.79 33.65
CA MET A 275 3.73 -9.07 33.22
C MET A 275 3.86 -10.53 32.74
N MET A 276 4.97 -10.87 32.08
CA MET A 276 5.23 -12.25 31.63
C MET A 276 5.09 -13.26 32.79
N CYS A 277 4.31 -14.32 32.57
CA CYS A 277 4.03 -15.33 33.58
C CYS A 277 5.25 -16.21 33.82
N THR A 278 5.72 -16.27 35.06
CA THR A 278 6.86 -17.12 35.44
C THR A 278 6.44 -18.51 35.91
N ALA A 279 5.18 -18.69 36.31
CA ALA A 279 4.63 -19.95 36.81
C ALA A 279 4.40 -21.01 35.70
N TYR A 280 4.17 -20.57 34.46
CA TYR A 280 4.06 -21.42 33.29
C TYR A 280 5.12 -21.03 32.27
N ARG A 281 6.10 -21.91 32.05
CA ARG A 281 7.17 -21.71 31.07
C ARG A 281 7.04 -22.74 29.95
N PRO A 282 6.47 -22.38 28.79
CA PRO A 282 6.45 -23.27 27.64
C PRO A 282 7.87 -23.52 27.14
N PHE A 283 8.06 -24.63 26.42
CA PHE A 283 9.35 -24.97 25.80
C PHE A 283 9.81 -23.91 24.80
N ASP A 284 8.88 -23.35 24.02
CA ASP A 284 9.11 -22.24 23.12
C ASP A 284 8.26 -21.04 23.56
N PRO A 285 8.84 -20.02 24.20
CA PRO A 285 8.11 -18.84 24.69
C PRO A 285 7.56 -17.97 23.55
N CYS A 286 8.04 -18.17 22.33
CA CYS A 286 7.56 -17.44 21.17
C CYS A 286 6.31 -18.05 20.54
N LYS A 287 5.80 -19.18 21.04
CA LYS A 287 4.55 -19.77 20.53
C LYS A 287 3.31 -19.03 21.02
N GLN A 288 3.29 -18.70 22.31
CA GLN A 288 2.18 -18.02 22.95
C GLN A 288 2.70 -17.17 24.10
N LEU A 289 2.28 -15.91 24.16
CA LEU A 289 2.57 -15.02 25.27
C LEU A 289 1.65 -15.36 26.45
N TRP A 290 2.26 -15.68 27.59
CA TRP A 290 1.56 -15.97 28.84
C TRP A 290 1.85 -14.87 29.85
N CYS A 291 0.80 -14.35 30.47
CA CYS A 291 0.85 -13.18 31.34
C CYS A 291 0.19 -13.46 32.69
N ALA A 292 0.71 -12.89 33.77
CA ALA A 292 0.11 -12.95 35.09
C ALA A 292 0.18 -11.60 35.78
N HIS A 293 -0.71 -11.39 36.74
CA HIS A 293 -0.67 -10.24 37.63
C HIS A 293 0.17 -10.58 38.86
N PRO A 294 1.01 -9.66 39.39
CA PRO A 294 1.83 -9.90 40.58
C PRO A 294 1.04 -10.36 41.81
N ASP A 295 -0.20 -9.90 41.95
CA ASP A 295 -1.09 -10.32 43.05
C ASP A 295 -1.54 -11.78 42.95
N ASN A 296 -1.50 -12.37 41.75
CA ASN A 296 -1.83 -13.78 41.53
C ASN A 296 -0.89 -14.40 40.47
N PRO A 297 0.40 -14.64 40.83
CA PRO A 297 1.44 -14.99 39.88
C PRO A 297 1.29 -16.41 39.30
N PHE A 298 0.46 -17.25 39.92
CA PHE A 298 0.18 -18.62 39.46
C PHE A 298 -0.97 -18.69 38.44
N PHE A 299 -1.75 -17.61 38.29
CA PHE A 299 -2.86 -17.56 37.35
C PHE A 299 -2.41 -16.92 36.03
N CYS A 300 -1.83 -17.73 35.14
CA CYS A 300 -1.43 -17.27 33.81
C CYS A 300 -2.64 -17.19 32.86
N LYS A 301 -2.72 -16.08 32.12
CA LYS A 301 -3.67 -15.82 31.02
C LYS A 301 -2.91 -15.68 29.70
N THR A 302 -3.61 -15.91 28.58
CA THR A 302 -3.06 -15.72 27.24
C THR A 302 -4.15 -15.32 26.24
N LYS A 303 -3.79 -14.47 25.26
CA LYS A 303 -4.62 -14.20 24.07
C LYS A 303 -4.38 -15.20 22.94
N LYS A 304 -3.62 -16.28 23.19
CA LYS A 304 -3.23 -17.34 22.23
C LYS A 304 -2.37 -16.86 21.05
N GLY A 305 -1.91 -15.61 21.07
CA GLY A 305 -0.95 -15.06 20.11
C GLY A 305 0.50 -15.17 20.61
N PRO A 306 1.48 -15.24 19.70
CA PRO A 306 2.89 -15.19 20.04
C PRO A 306 3.29 -13.74 20.39
N PRO A 307 4.39 -13.55 21.13
CA PRO A 307 5.05 -12.25 21.21
C PRO A 307 5.44 -11.76 19.80
N ILE A 308 5.46 -10.44 19.60
CA ILE A 308 5.80 -9.85 18.30
C ILE A 308 7.25 -10.13 17.89
N ASP A 309 7.51 -10.15 16.58
CA ASP A 309 8.84 -10.48 16.06
C ASP A 309 9.90 -9.45 16.52
N GLY A 310 11.06 -9.94 16.95
CA GLY A 310 12.13 -9.18 17.62
C GLY A 310 12.16 -9.32 19.14
N THR A 311 11.10 -9.82 19.77
CA THR A 311 11.00 -9.90 21.24
C THR A 311 12.07 -10.82 21.82
N ILE A 312 12.86 -10.35 22.79
CA ILE A 312 13.89 -11.18 23.45
C ILE A 312 13.22 -12.37 24.14
N CYS A 313 13.67 -13.58 23.80
CA CYS A 313 13.12 -14.83 24.30
C CYS A 313 14.15 -15.70 25.05
N GLY A 314 15.42 -15.31 25.04
CA GLY A 314 16.52 -15.95 25.75
C GLY A 314 17.83 -15.25 25.45
N ASP A 315 18.94 -15.78 25.97
CA ASP A 315 20.27 -15.18 25.83
C ASP A 315 20.68 -15.03 24.35
N GLY A 316 20.61 -13.80 23.83
CA GLY A 316 20.87 -13.47 22.42
C GLY A 316 19.86 -14.06 21.42
N LYS A 317 18.70 -14.52 21.88
CA LYS A 317 17.63 -15.08 21.06
C LYS A 317 16.40 -14.18 21.06
N HIS A 318 15.72 -14.15 19.92
CA HIS A 318 14.52 -13.35 19.72
C HIS A 318 13.40 -14.19 19.10
N CYS A 319 12.17 -13.76 19.30
CA CYS A 319 11.00 -14.30 18.63
C CYS A 319 11.02 -13.89 17.16
N PHE A 320 10.85 -14.85 16.27
CA PHE A 320 10.65 -14.59 14.85
C PHE A 320 9.72 -15.66 14.27
N LYS A 321 8.63 -15.24 13.63
CA LYS A 321 7.59 -16.14 13.08
C LYS A 321 7.10 -17.17 14.11
N GLY A 322 6.97 -16.74 15.36
CA GLY A 322 6.48 -17.58 16.47
C GLY A 322 7.47 -18.66 16.95
N HIS A 323 8.77 -18.44 16.79
CA HIS A 323 9.86 -19.31 17.25
C HIS A 323 10.98 -18.55 17.94
N CYS A 324 11.53 -19.10 19.03
CA CYS A 324 12.68 -18.52 19.73
C CYS A 324 14.01 -18.95 19.09
N MET A 325 14.67 -18.02 18.39
CA MET A 325 15.89 -18.32 17.63
C MET A 325 16.91 -17.17 17.65
N HIS A 326 18.16 -17.48 17.30
CA HIS A 326 19.17 -16.45 17.06
C HIS A 326 18.92 -15.81 15.69
N LEU A 327 18.73 -14.49 15.67
CA LEU A 327 18.54 -13.76 14.42
C LEU A 327 19.90 -13.61 13.73
N THR A 328 20.05 -14.22 12.56
CA THR A 328 21.16 -13.94 11.64
C THR A 328 20.65 -13.06 10.51
N PRO A 329 21.52 -12.27 9.84
CA PRO A 329 21.13 -11.47 8.67
C PRO A 329 20.37 -12.30 7.62
N ASP A 330 20.76 -13.56 7.43
CA ASP A 330 20.09 -14.48 6.49
C ASP A 330 18.64 -14.83 6.90
N ILE A 331 18.34 -14.89 8.21
CA ILE A 331 17.00 -15.19 8.73
C ILE A 331 16.08 -13.97 8.61
N ILE A 332 16.60 -12.78 8.90
CA ILE A 332 15.88 -11.50 8.78
C ILE A 332 16.03 -10.86 7.39
N LYS A 333 16.42 -11.67 6.41
CA LYS A 333 16.53 -11.28 5.02
C LYS A 333 15.16 -10.99 4.44
N LYS A 334 14.95 -9.78 3.94
CA LYS A 334 13.75 -9.41 3.18
C LYS A 334 14.18 -9.21 1.72
N ASP A 335 13.69 -10.06 0.83
CA ASP A 335 13.88 -9.87 -0.61
C ASP A 335 13.06 -8.65 -1.06
N GLY A 336 13.63 -7.89 -1.99
CA GLY A 336 12.98 -6.72 -2.56
C GLY A 336 11.84 -7.13 -3.48
N ASN A 337 10.75 -6.37 -3.44
CA ASN A 337 9.67 -6.54 -4.39
C ASN A 337 9.30 -5.20 -5.03
N TRP A 338 8.78 -5.29 -6.25
CA TRP A 338 8.48 -4.12 -7.06
C TRP A 338 7.37 -3.31 -6.41
N GLY A 339 7.63 -2.01 -6.26
CA GLY A 339 6.59 -1.01 -6.07
C GLY A 339 5.73 -0.87 -7.33
N THR A 340 4.75 0.02 -7.24
CA THR A 340 3.84 0.33 -8.34
C THR A 340 4.58 0.87 -9.55
N TRP A 341 3.99 0.59 -10.71
CA TRP A 341 4.31 1.37 -11.91
C TRP A 341 3.80 2.79 -11.75
N SER A 342 4.66 3.76 -12.03
CA SER A 342 4.29 5.16 -12.17
C SER A 342 3.28 5.35 -13.29
N GLU A 343 2.62 6.51 -13.29
CA GLU A 343 1.81 6.91 -14.44
C GLU A 343 2.66 6.98 -15.71
N LEU A 344 2.00 6.76 -16.84
CA LEU A 344 2.66 6.93 -18.12
C LEU A 344 3.03 8.39 -18.31
N GLY A 345 4.32 8.65 -18.50
CA GLY A 345 4.84 9.96 -18.81
C GLY A 345 4.34 10.50 -20.15
N ALA A 346 4.69 11.75 -20.43
CA ALA A 346 4.35 12.39 -21.70
C ALA A 346 4.91 11.58 -22.88
N CYS A 347 4.18 11.61 -24.00
CA CYS A 347 4.66 11.01 -25.23
C CYS A 347 5.92 11.75 -25.71
N SER A 348 6.96 11.02 -26.10
CA SER A 348 8.21 11.61 -26.60
C SER A 348 8.00 12.47 -27.85
N ARG A 349 6.90 12.25 -28.59
CA ARG A 349 6.58 12.97 -29.83
C ARG A 349 5.09 13.26 -29.95
N PRO A 350 4.69 14.40 -30.52
CA PRO A 350 3.29 14.73 -30.73
C PRO A 350 2.63 13.91 -31.85
N CYS A 351 3.41 13.36 -32.79
CA CYS A 351 2.99 12.56 -33.95
C CYS A 351 4.10 11.56 -34.33
N GLY A 352 3.87 10.70 -35.32
CA GLY A 352 4.92 9.87 -35.91
C GLY A 352 5.41 8.73 -35.01
N ARG A 353 4.52 8.16 -34.18
CA ARG A 353 4.79 7.02 -33.28
C ARG A 353 5.85 7.35 -32.21
N GLY A 354 5.50 8.24 -31.27
CA GLY A 354 6.29 8.48 -30.07
C GLY A 354 6.22 7.33 -29.05
N LEU A 355 7.03 7.43 -27.99
CA LEU A 355 7.04 6.51 -26.86
C LEU A 355 6.68 7.24 -25.57
N GLN A 356 5.89 6.59 -24.73
CA GLN A 356 5.64 7.01 -23.36
C GLN A 356 6.17 5.93 -22.42
N PHE A 357 6.75 6.37 -21.31
CA PHE A 357 7.45 5.52 -20.36
C PHE A 357 6.75 5.53 -19.02
N ARG A 358 6.85 4.42 -18.30
CA ARG A 358 6.57 4.32 -16.88
C ARG A 358 7.67 3.54 -16.20
N THR A 359 7.87 3.78 -14.92
CA THR A 359 8.95 3.21 -14.11
C THR A 359 8.39 2.64 -12.82
N ARG A 360 9.14 1.77 -12.17
CA ARG A 360 8.82 1.25 -10.84
C ARG A 360 10.09 1.13 -10.02
N ALA A 361 9.98 1.34 -8.71
CA ALA A 361 11.09 1.18 -7.78
C ALA A 361 11.04 -0.19 -7.11
N CYS A 362 12.19 -0.69 -6.65
CA CYS A 362 12.26 -1.94 -5.88
C CYS A 362 12.17 -1.61 -4.39
N ASP A 363 11.01 -1.16 -3.95
CA ASP A 363 10.82 -0.53 -2.64
C ASP A 363 9.58 -1.05 -1.87
N ASN A 364 8.89 -2.08 -2.36
CA ASN A 364 7.69 -2.62 -1.72
C ASN A 364 7.74 -4.13 -1.45
N PRO A 365 8.65 -4.61 -0.58
CA PRO A 365 9.55 -3.86 0.28
C PRO A 365 10.92 -3.58 -0.39
N LEU A 366 11.69 -2.67 0.21
CA LEU A 366 13.11 -2.52 -0.12
C LEU A 366 13.88 -3.80 0.31
N PRO A 367 14.82 -4.32 -0.50
CA PRO A 367 15.65 -5.45 -0.11
C PRO A 367 16.54 -5.08 1.09
N THR A 368 16.55 -5.91 2.13
CA THR A 368 17.37 -5.70 3.35
C THR A 368 18.14 -6.98 3.72
N ASN A 369 19.24 -6.81 4.47
CA ASN A 369 20.06 -7.91 5.00
C ASN A 369 20.53 -8.92 3.92
N GLY A 370 20.97 -8.42 2.76
CA GLY A 370 21.37 -9.28 1.63
C GLY A 370 20.20 -9.87 0.84
N GLY A 371 19.00 -9.29 1.00
CA GLY A 371 17.81 -9.47 0.18
C GLY A 371 18.12 -9.41 -1.31
N ARG A 372 17.45 -10.24 -2.11
CA ARG A 372 17.55 -10.19 -3.57
C ARG A 372 16.91 -8.90 -4.07
N SER A 373 17.56 -8.21 -5.00
CA SER A 373 16.92 -7.13 -5.75
C SER A 373 15.80 -7.68 -6.62
N CYS A 374 14.84 -6.81 -6.97
CA CYS A 374 13.68 -7.18 -7.75
C CYS A 374 14.08 -7.72 -9.13
N ALA A 375 13.46 -8.83 -9.54
CA ALA A 375 13.69 -9.45 -10.83
C ALA A 375 12.80 -8.83 -11.92
N GLY A 376 13.35 -8.58 -13.10
CA GLY A 376 12.65 -7.98 -14.24
C GLY A 376 12.99 -6.50 -14.47
N PRO A 377 12.34 -5.83 -15.43
CA PRO A 377 12.67 -4.46 -15.78
C PRO A 377 12.08 -3.46 -14.78
N SER A 378 12.83 -2.38 -14.51
CA SER A 378 12.40 -1.23 -13.71
C SER A 378 11.64 -0.17 -14.52
N TYR A 379 11.58 -0.34 -15.85
CA TYR A 379 10.87 0.55 -16.76
C TYR A 379 10.04 -0.24 -17.76
N GLN A 380 8.99 0.38 -18.27
CA GLN A 380 8.17 -0.13 -19.36
C GLN A 380 7.83 1.03 -20.29
N PHE A 381 7.67 0.73 -21.58
CA PHE A 381 7.27 1.71 -22.57
C PHE A 381 6.12 1.19 -23.43
N GLN A 382 5.37 2.11 -24.01
CA GLN A 382 4.40 1.82 -25.04
C GLN A 382 4.37 2.95 -26.06
N MET A 383 3.90 2.64 -27.28
CA MET A 383 3.69 3.67 -28.28
C MET A 383 2.57 4.63 -27.90
N CYS A 384 2.71 5.85 -28.37
CA CYS A 384 1.72 6.91 -28.32
C CYS A 384 1.77 7.70 -29.62
N ASN A 385 0.71 8.47 -29.89
CA ASN A 385 0.66 9.39 -31.03
C ASN A 385 1.05 8.72 -32.36
N THR A 386 0.37 7.62 -32.69
CA THR A 386 0.66 6.80 -33.87
C THR A 386 0.15 7.38 -35.19
N HIS A 387 -0.51 8.54 -35.14
CA HIS A 387 -0.90 9.27 -36.34
C HIS A 387 0.35 9.82 -37.05
N GLU A 388 0.31 9.86 -38.37
CA GLU A 388 1.41 10.39 -39.17
C GLU A 388 1.59 11.89 -38.94
N CYS A 389 2.83 12.35 -38.96
CA CYS A 389 3.12 13.79 -38.95
C CYS A 389 2.78 14.40 -40.32
N GLU A 390 2.45 15.69 -40.35
CA GLU A 390 2.22 16.43 -41.61
C GLU A 390 3.45 16.36 -42.54
N ASP A 391 4.64 16.33 -41.94
CA ASP A 391 5.88 16.04 -42.65
C ASP A 391 6.22 14.54 -42.58
N LEU A 392 5.85 13.82 -43.63
CA LEU A 392 6.13 12.39 -43.80
C LEU A 392 7.62 12.10 -44.00
N TYR A 393 8.44 13.12 -44.29
CA TYR A 393 9.88 12.99 -44.53
C TYR A 393 10.72 13.46 -43.35
N HIS A 394 10.10 13.75 -42.20
CA HIS A 394 10.83 14.19 -41.01
C HIS A 394 11.70 13.07 -40.44
N ASP A 395 13.01 13.25 -40.52
CA ASP A 395 14.00 12.31 -39.97
C ASP A 395 14.48 12.80 -38.60
N TYR A 396 13.94 12.18 -37.54
CA TYR A 396 14.31 12.49 -36.16
C TYR A 396 15.79 12.24 -35.83
N ARG A 397 16.47 11.32 -36.52
CA ARG A 397 17.91 11.13 -36.32
C ARG A 397 18.69 12.27 -36.97
N ALA A 398 18.25 12.73 -38.14
CA ALA A 398 18.83 13.90 -38.80
C ALA A 398 18.66 15.15 -37.95
N GLU A 399 17.48 15.34 -37.35
CA GLU A 399 17.20 16.43 -36.43
C GLU A 399 18.18 16.43 -35.25
N GLN A 400 18.33 15.29 -34.56
CA GLN A 400 19.28 15.14 -33.45
C GLN A 400 20.72 15.46 -33.84
N CYS A 401 21.16 15.03 -35.04
CA CYS A 401 22.48 15.40 -35.55
C CYS A 401 22.59 16.90 -35.84
N SER A 402 21.60 17.51 -36.49
CA SER A 402 21.61 18.95 -36.78
C SER A 402 21.63 19.83 -35.53
N MET A 403 21.09 19.35 -34.40
CA MET A 403 21.19 20.04 -33.11
C MET A 403 22.64 20.11 -32.60
N MET A 404 23.52 19.21 -33.04
CA MET A 404 24.94 19.21 -32.68
C MET A 404 25.74 20.29 -33.42
N ASP A 405 25.22 20.85 -34.51
CA ASP A 405 25.88 21.91 -35.30
C ASP A 405 26.24 23.13 -34.44
N LYS A 406 25.50 23.35 -33.35
CA LYS A 406 25.71 24.46 -32.40
C LYS A 406 26.21 24.01 -31.02
N LYS A 407 26.37 22.71 -30.78
CA LYS A 407 26.71 22.15 -29.46
C LYS A 407 28.05 21.40 -29.42
N PHE A 408 28.54 20.91 -30.55
CA PHE A 408 29.72 20.05 -30.60
C PHE A 408 30.75 20.56 -31.61
N GLU A 409 31.88 21.05 -31.08
CA GLU A 409 33.06 21.44 -31.86
C GLU A 409 33.99 20.23 -32.02
N TYR A 410 34.42 19.94 -33.24
CA TYR A 410 35.32 18.82 -33.53
C TYR A 410 36.56 19.34 -34.23
N GLN A 411 37.75 18.97 -33.73
CA GLN A 411 39.05 19.43 -34.26
C GLN A 411 39.16 20.97 -34.44
N ASN A 412 38.63 21.73 -33.48
CA ASN A 412 38.62 23.21 -33.47
C ASN A 412 37.83 23.86 -34.62
N THR A 413 36.85 23.13 -35.19
CA THR A 413 35.91 23.66 -36.18
C THR A 413 34.48 23.21 -35.92
N TRP A 414 33.53 24.06 -36.32
CA TRP A 414 32.11 23.73 -36.34
C TRP A 414 31.76 23.00 -37.62
N HIS A 415 30.93 21.97 -37.49
CA HIS A 415 30.55 21.08 -38.59
C HIS A 415 29.04 21.02 -38.75
N HIS A 416 28.59 20.78 -39.98
CA HIS A 416 27.22 20.38 -40.23
C HIS A 416 27.12 18.85 -40.14
N TRP A 417 26.34 18.39 -39.18
CA TRP A 417 26.23 16.98 -38.83
C TRP A 417 25.04 16.33 -39.54
N LEU A 418 25.35 15.35 -40.37
CA LEU A 418 24.37 14.53 -41.07
C LEU A 418 24.08 13.25 -40.27
N PRO A 419 22.85 12.70 -40.35
CA PRO A 419 22.53 11.44 -39.69
C PRO A 419 23.43 10.32 -40.19
N TYR A 420 23.87 9.45 -39.27
CA TYR A 420 24.63 8.26 -39.62
C TYR A 420 24.02 7.01 -38.97
N GLU A 421 23.85 5.96 -39.78
CA GLU A 421 23.47 4.63 -39.29
C GLU A 421 24.72 3.77 -39.14
N HIS A 422 25.05 3.41 -37.89
CA HIS A 422 26.20 2.55 -37.63
C HIS A 422 26.01 1.14 -38.21
N SER A 423 27.08 0.58 -38.76
CA SER A 423 27.08 -0.75 -39.38
C SER A 423 26.76 -1.85 -38.37
N ASP A 424 27.40 -1.81 -37.19
CA ASP A 424 27.09 -2.66 -36.04
C ASP A 424 25.69 -2.31 -35.45
N PRO A 425 24.73 -3.24 -35.48
CA PRO A 425 23.40 -3.05 -34.89
C PRO A 425 23.40 -2.59 -33.44
N LYS A 426 24.35 -3.05 -32.62
CA LYS A 426 24.44 -2.70 -31.19
C LYS A 426 24.82 -1.24 -30.93
N GLN A 427 25.35 -0.56 -31.95
CA GLN A 427 25.76 0.85 -31.85
C GLN A 427 24.74 1.80 -32.48
N ARG A 428 23.68 1.28 -33.13
CA ARG A 428 22.73 2.10 -33.90
C ARG A 428 21.90 3.06 -33.06
N CYS A 429 21.77 2.78 -31.76
CA CYS A 429 21.04 3.64 -30.82
C CYS A 429 21.96 4.52 -29.97
N LYS A 430 23.26 4.59 -30.32
CA LYS A 430 24.15 5.68 -29.92
C LYS A 430 24.21 6.69 -31.05
N LEU A 431 24.21 7.98 -30.72
CA LEU A 431 24.15 9.02 -31.73
C LEU A 431 25.52 9.17 -32.41
N TYR A 432 25.63 8.60 -33.60
CA TYR A 432 26.70 8.86 -34.52
C TYR A 432 26.22 9.83 -35.60
N CYS A 433 27.03 10.83 -35.90
CA CYS A 433 26.77 11.76 -37.00
C CYS A 433 28.00 11.88 -37.89
N GLN A 434 27.77 12.19 -39.16
CA GLN A 434 28.81 12.38 -40.15
C GLN A 434 29.00 13.87 -40.44
N SER A 435 30.23 14.38 -40.34
CA SER A 435 30.54 15.75 -40.76
C SER A 435 30.40 15.88 -42.27
N LYS A 436 29.68 16.91 -42.72
CA LYS A 436 29.56 17.26 -44.14
C LYS A 436 30.89 17.71 -44.75
N GLU A 437 31.72 18.40 -43.97
CA GLU A 437 32.97 19.01 -44.40
C GLU A 437 34.10 17.99 -44.55
N MET A 438 34.23 17.08 -43.59
CA MET A 438 35.36 16.15 -43.51
C MET A 438 34.96 14.69 -43.79
N ARG A 439 33.66 14.39 -43.88
CA ARG A 439 33.10 13.02 -43.96
C ARG A 439 33.48 12.11 -42.79
N ALA A 440 34.02 12.67 -41.72
CA ALA A 440 34.35 11.96 -40.49
C ALA A 440 33.06 11.58 -39.75
N VAL A 441 32.99 10.33 -39.28
CA VAL A 441 31.90 9.84 -38.43
C VAL A 441 32.34 9.93 -36.98
N VAL A 442 31.55 10.61 -36.16
CA VAL A 442 31.89 10.87 -34.76
C VAL A 442 30.75 10.41 -33.85
N ASN A 443 31.13 9.78 -32.73
CA ASN A 443 30.20 9.47 -31.64
C ASN A 443 29.98 10.73 -30.81
N MET A 444 28.73 11.20 -30.75
CA MET A 444 28.36 12.43 -30.04
C MET A 444 28.27 12.25 -28.51
N GLN A 445 28.66 11.10 -27.98
CA GLN A 445 28.60 10.74 -26.55
C GLN A 445 27.20 10.86 -25.94
N THR A 446 26.16 10.84 -26.78
CA THR A 446 24.76 10.84 -26.38
C THR A 446 24.02 9.67 -27.02
N GLN A 447 22.91 9.28 -26.42
CA GLN A 447 22.03 8.25 -26.95
C GLN A 447 21.06 8.84 -27.96
N VAL A 448 20.62 8.02 -28.91
CA VAL A 448 19.54 8.40 -29.82
C VAL A 448 18.24 8.50 -29.03
N GLU A 449 17.48 9.57 -29.24
CA GLU A 449 16.23 9.80 -28.53
C GLU A 449 15.23 8.65 -28.71
N PRO A 450 14.52 8.25 -27.63
CA PRO A 450 13.62 7.12 -27.69
C PRO A 450 12.49 7.27 -28.70
N GLY A 451 12.24 6.21 -29.47
CA GLY A 451 11.25 6.18 -30.56
C GLY A 451 11.83 6.50 -31.93
N THR A 452 13.11 6.89 -32.02
CA THR A 452 13.81 6.94 -33.31
C THR A 452 14.06 5.53 -33.83
N HIS A 453 13.84 5.28 -35.12
CA HIS A 453 14.13 3.98 -35.72
C HIS A 453 15.60 3.61 -35.55
N CYS A 454 15.87 2.34 -35.25
CA CYS A 454 17.24 1.84 -35.18
C CYS A 454 17.92 1.85 -36.54
N SER A 455 17.16 1.49 -37.59
CA SER A 455 17.63 1.41 -38.96
C SER A 455 16.59 1.97 -39.92
N TYR A 456 17.04 2.64 -40.97
CA TYR A 456 16.16 3.15 -42.03
C TYR A 456 15.52 2.02 -42.85
N LYS A 457 16.02 0.78 -42.72
CA LYS A 457 15.48 -0.41 -43.39
C LYS A 457 14.43 -1.14 -42.55
N ASP A 458 14.33 -0.83 -41.26
CA ASP A 458 13.46 -1.53 -40.33
C ASP A 458 12.51 -0.55 -39.63
N PRO A 459 11.24 -0.47 -40.09
CA PRO A 459 10.25 0.44 -39.51
C PRO A 459 9.68 -0.07 -38.18
N TYR A 460 10.06 -1.26 -37.70
CA TYR A 460 9.51 -1.88 -36.50
C TYR A 460 10.44 -1.81 -35.29
N SER A 461 11.72 -1.51 -35.47
CA SER A 461 12.65 -1.43 -34.34
C SER A 461 12.98 0.02 -34.00
N VAL A 462 12.90 0.36 -32.72
CA VAL A 462 13.13 1.71 -32.22
C VAL A 462 14.17 1.72 -31.11
N CYS A 463 14.89 2.83 -31.00
CA CYS A 463 15.85 3.04 -29.94
C CYS A 463 15.14 3.33 -28.63
N VAL A 464 15.58 2.69 -27.55
CA VAL A 464 15.12 2.90 -26.17
C VAL A 464 16.34 2.81 -25.25
N TYR A 465 16.70 3.90 -24.57
CA TYR A 465 17.85 3.98 -23.66
C TYR A 465 19.19 3.43 -24.20
N GLY A 466 19.42 3.58 -25.50
CA GLY A 466 20.65 3.13 -26.17
C GLY A 466 20.61 1.71 -26.73
N ASP A 467 19.53 0.96 -26.48
CA ASP A 467 19.28 -0.36 -27.05
C ASP A 467 18.24 -0.31 -28.16
N CYS A 468 18.33 -1.25 -29.10
CA CYS A 468 17.40 -1.36 -30.22
C CYS A 468 16.33 -2.41 -29.92
N GLU A 469 15.11 -1.96 -29.67
CA GLU A 469 14.00 -2.81 -29.26
C GLU A 469 13.04 -3.06 -30.43
N VAL A 470 12.70 -4.33 -30.65
CA VAL A 470 11.77 -4.76 -31.71
C VAL A 470 10.34 -4.63 -31.21
N ASN A 471 9.49 -3.97 -31.98
CA ASN A 471 8.05 -3.89 -31.71
C ASN A 471 7.37 -5.26 -31.74
N SER A 472 7.32 -5.93 -30.60
CA SER A 472 6.22 -6.83 -30.27
C SER A 472 5.34 -6.14 -29.25
N CYS A 473 4.03 -6.11 -29.53
CA CYS A 473 3.04 -5.72 -28.54
C CYS A 473 3.31 -6.47 -27.23
N VAL A 474 3.74 -5.74 -26.20
CA VAL A 474 3.84 -6.19 -24.80
C VAL A 474 4.72 -7.44 -24.60
N TYR A 475 6.04 -7.25 -24.51
CA TYR A 475 6.87 -8.23 -23.79
C TYR A 475 6.78 -7.97 -22.29
N TYR A 476 6.08 -8.88 -21.60
CA TYR A 476 6.42 -9.23 -20.23
C TYR A 476 7.79 -9.91 -20.29
N MET A 477 8.84 -9.24 -19.80
CA MET A 477 10.10 -9.90 -19.42
C MET A 477 10.13 -10.08 -17.92
#